data_AF-A0A8S2Q9X1-F1
#
_entry.id   AF-A0A8S2Q9X1-F1
#
_cell.length_a   1.000
_cell.length_b   1.000
_cell.length_c   1.000
_cell.angle_alpha   90.00
_cell.angle_beta   90.00
_cell.angle_gamma   90.00
#
_symmetry.space_group_name_H-M   'P 1'
#
loop_
_entity.id
_entity.type
_entity.pdbx_description
1 polymer ?
#
loop_
_entity_poly.entity_id
_entity_poly.type
_entity_poly.pdbx_seq_one_letter_code
_entity_poly.pdbx_strand_id
1 'polypeptide(L)'
;LNSNRNQSSSVSKTREMTIDEIINDSNNFICLKSLILNYLNSFEDIDRLTKIHKWIICYYNLGTILTNAMWIRQFVLNHQLYKHDSIVSDEIQYDLMLAIKKLVNINE
;
A
#
# COMPACT_ATOMS: atom_id res chain seq x y z
N LEU A 1 27.86 45.03 -15.81
CA LEU A 1 27.07 44.24 -16.77
C LEU A 1 26.40 43.11 -16.00
N ASN A 2 25.11 43.27 -15.75
CA ASN A 2 24.25 42.35 -15.03
C ASN A 2 24.17 40.99 -15.73
N SER A 3 24.19 39.94 -14.93
CA SER A 3 23.42 38.72 -15.21
C SER A 3 23.04 38.08 -13.88
N ASN A 4 22.08 38.73 -13.22
CA ASN A 4 21.20 38.11 -12.24
C ASN A 4 20.55 36.89 -12.89
N ARG A 5 21.12 35.70 -12.67
CA ARG A 5 20.33 34.47 -12.71
C ARG A 5 19.56 34.44 -11.40
N ASN A 6 18.37 35.01 -11.42
CA ASN A 6 17.33 34.76 -10.43
C ASN A 6 17.08 33.25 -10.41
N GLN A 7 17.75 32.54 -9.49
CA GLN A 7 17.27 31.26 -9.02
C GLN A 7 16.04 31.55 -8.16
N SER A 8 14.88 31.70 -8.79
CA SER A 8 13.61 31.44 -8.11
C SER A 8 13.42 29.92 -8.04
N SER A 9 14.32 29.23 -7.32
CA SER A 9 14.04 27.88 -6.87
C SER A 9 13.08 28.02 -5.70
N SER A 10 11.78 27.98 -5.97
CA SER A 10 10.78 27.74 -4.94
C SER A 10 11.16 26.44 -4.24
N VAL A 11 11.82 26.53 -3.08
CA VAL A 11 12.24 25.36 -2.33
C VAL A 11 10.98 24.63 -1.92
N SER A 12 10.69 23.52 -2.60
CA SER A 12 9.59 22.62 -2.27
C SER A 12 9.82 22.15 -0.85
N LYS A 13 9.04 22.66 0.11
CA LYS A 13 9.14 22.27 1.51
C LYS A 13 8.66 20.82 1.63
N THR A 14 9.56 19.90 1.91
CA THR A 14 9.26 18.49 2.17
C THR A 14 9.37 18.18 3.67
N ARG A 15 8.69 17.15 4.13
CA ARG A 15 8.79 16.62 5.49
C ARG A 15 8.81 15.10 5.47
N GLU A 16 9.50 14.49 6.42
CA GLU A 16 9.39 13.04 6.65
C GLU A 16 7.98 12.73 7.19
N MET A 17 7.39 11.66 6.67
CA MET A 17 6.07 11.18 7.05
C MET A 17 6.07 9.67 7.01
N THR A 18 5.39 9.05 7.96
CA THR A 18 5.10 7.62 7.87
C THR A 18 4.07 7.35 6.77
N ILE A 19 4.00 6.11 6.29
CA ILE A 19 2.97 5.69 5.33
C ILE A 19 1.56 5.98 5.89
N ASP A 20 1.37 5.79 7.19
CA ASP A 20 0.12 6.08 7.88
C ASP A 20 -0.26 7.57 7.79
N GLU A 21 0.68 8.48 8.08
CA GLU A 21 0.43 9.93 8.01
C GLU A 21 0.22 10.46 6.59
N ILE A 22 0.74 9.77 5.56
CA ILE A 22 0.52 10.15 4.14
C ILE A 22 -0.90 9.77 3.70
N ILE A 23 -1.38 8.63 4.20
CA ILE A 23 -2.65 8.03 3.76
C ILE A 23 -3.82 8.52 4.62
N ASN A 24 -3.64 8.58 5.94
CA ASN A 24 -4.64 8.96 6.94
C ASN A 24 -4.44 10.38 7.43
N ASP A 25 -5.53 11.08 7.69
CA ASP A 25 -5.52 12.50 8.07
C ASP A 25 -4.62 12.75 9.28
N SER A 26 -3.74 13.73 9.15
CA SER A 26 -2.98 14.26 10.28
C SER A 26 -3.44 15.68 10.58
N ASN A 27 -3.17 16.16 11.80
CA ASN A 27 -3.67 17.45 12.27
C ASN A 27 -3.35 18.65 11.35
N ASN A 28 -2.34 18.54 10.48
CA ASN A 28 -1.84 19.64 9.64
C ASN A 28 -1.70 19.28 8.15
N PHE A 29 -2.21 18.13 7.69
CA PHE A 29 -2.07 17.70 6.30
C PHE A 29 -3.33 16.99 5.82
N ILE A 30 -3.88 17.42 4.67
CA ILE A 30 -4.98 16.72 4.00
C ILE A 30 -4.39 15.52 3.29
N CYS A 31 -4.80 14.33 3.70
CA CYS A 31 -4.20 13.09 3.22
C CYS A 31 -4.89 12.56 1.97
N LEU A 32 -4.26 11.55 1.36
CA LEU A 32 -4.77 10.94 0.13
C LEU A 32 -6.22 10.45 0.29
N LYS A 33 -6.58 9.92 1.47
CA LYS A 33 -7.94 9.51 1.81
C LYS A 33 -8.95 10.64 1.65
N SER A 34 -8.71 11.77 2.32
CA SER A 34 -9.62 12.92 2.28
C SER A 34 -9.72 13.53 0.89
N LEU A 35 -8.62 13.53 0.12
CA LEU A 35 -8.63 13.98 -1.28
C LEU A 35 -9.52 13.08 -2.16
N ILE A 36 -9.35 11.76 -2.05
CA ILE A 36 -10.13 10.82 -2.86
C ILE A 36 -11.60 10.83 -2.42
N LEU A 37 -11.90 10.83 -1.12
CA LEU A 37 -13.28 10.86 -0.63
C LEU A 37 -14.00 12.15 -1.07
N ASN A 38 -13.32 13.30 -1.02
CA ASN A 38 -13.90 14.55 -1.50
C ASN A 38 -14.17 14.50 -3.01
N TYR A 39 -13.27 13.91 -3.80
CA TYR A 39 -13.49 13.68 -5.23
C TYR A 39 -14.64 12.72 -5.51
N LEU A 40 -14.80 11.68 -4.71
CA LEU A 40 -15.88 10.70 -4.88
C LEU A 40 -17.24 11.26 -4.47
N ASN A 41 -17.31 12.14 -3.47
CA ASN A 41 -18.56 12.78 -3.05
C ASN A 41 -19.21 13.65 -4.14
N SER A 42 -18.48 14.02 -5.20
CA SER A 42 -19.05 14.72 -6.36
C SER A 42 -19.64 13.79 -7.43
N PHE A 43 -19.56 12.47 -7.26
CA PHE A 43 -20.16 11.49 -8.18
C PHE A 43 -21.53 11.01 -7.68
N GLU A 44 -22.45 10.76 -8.61
CA GLU A 44 -23.80 10.24 -8.33
C GLU A 44 -23.91 8.70 -8.47
N ASP A 45 -22.90 8.02 -9.03
CA ASP A 45 -22.93 6.57 -9.32
C ASP A 45 -22.55 5.71 -8.09
N ILE A 46 -23.57 5.29 -7.35
CA ILE A 46 -23.48 4.54 -6.08
C ILE A 46 -22.70 3.22 -6.21
N ASP A 47 -22.79 2.52 -7.34
CA ASP A 47 -22.16 1.20 -7.51
C ASP A 47 -20.64 1.33 -7.69
N ARG A 48 -20.20 2.32 -8.46
CA ARG A 48 -18.77 2.64 -8.59
C ARG A 48 -18.22 3.16 -7.28
N LEU A 49 -18.98 4.01 -6.58
CA LEU A 49 -18.62 4.54 -5.28
C LEU A 49 -18.38 3.43 -4.26
N THR A 50 -19.27 2.45 -4.18
CA THR A 50 -19.14 1.34 -3.22
C THR A 50 -17.88 0.51 -3.44
N LYS A 51 -17.51 0.23 -4.70
CA LYS A 51 -16.27 -0.51 -5.03
C LYS A 51 -15.02 0.27 -4.65
N ILE A 52 -14.98 1.55 -4.98
CA ILE A 52 -13.83 2.39 -4.65
C ILE A 52 -13.72 2.59 -3.14
N HIS A 53 -14.84 2.78 -2.45
CA HIS A 53 -14.90 2.90 -1.00
C HIS A 53 -14.40 1.62 -0.29
N LYS A 54 -14.74 0.44 -0.82
CA LYS A 54 -14.21 -0.83 -0.32
C LYS A 54 -12.69 -0.93 -0.51
N TRP A 55 -12.16 -0.55 -1.67
CA TRP A 55 -10.70 -0.53 -1.92
C TRP A 55 -9.97 0.41 -0.96
N ILE A 56 -10.52 1.62 -0.78
CA ILE A 56 -10.14 2.64 0.19
C ILE A 56 -10.02 2.03 1.60
N ILE A 57 -11.07 1.34 2.09
CA ILE A 57 -11.08 0.71 3.43
C ILE A 57 -10.00 -0.37 3.56
N CYS A 58 -9.82 -1.23 2.55
CA CYS A 58 -8.78 -2.27 2.58
C CYS A 58 -7.39 -1.65 2.65
N TYR A 59 -7.16 -0.55 1.94
CA TYR A 59 -5.90 0.17 1.93
C TYR A 59 -5.60 0.89 3.26
N TYR A 60 -6.61 1.27 4.04
CA TYR A 60 -6.43 1.92 5.35
C TYR A 60 -6.12 0.98 6.50
N ASN A 61 -6.42 -0.30 6.30
CA ASN A 61 -6.05 -1.34 7.23
C ASN A 61 -4.64 -1.87 6.95
N LEU A 62 -3.78 -1.16 6.20
CA LEU A 62 -2.42 -1.63 5.87
C LEU A 62 -1.51 -1.85 7.10
N GLY A 63 -1.85 -1.24 8.24
CA GLY A 63 -1.18 -1.49 9.52
C GLY A 63 -1.71 -2.71 10.28
N THR A 64 -2.90 -3.19 9.94
CA THR A 64 -3.58 -4.33 10.60
C THR A 64 -3.65 -5.57 9.70
N ILE A 65 -3.63 -5.38 8.39
CA ILE A 65 -3.61 -6.40 7.34
C ILE A 65 -2.21 -6.48 6.77
N LEU A 66 -1.70 -7.71 6.68
CA LEU A 66 -0.38 -7.97 6.10
C LEU A 66 -0.37 -7.58 4.62
N THR A 67 0.69 -6.89 4.19
CA THR A 67 0.95 -6.74 2.76
C THR A 67 1.28 -8.10 2.14
N ASN A 68 1.03 -8.28 0.85
CA ASN A 68 1.38 -9.51 0.14
C ASN A 68 2.86 -9.87 0.33
N ALA A 69 3.76 -8.88 0.28
CA ALA A 69 5.19 -9.10 0.50
C ALA A 69 5.51 -9.56 1.93
N MET A 70 4.81 -9.03 2.94
CA MET A 70 4.97 -9.45 4.33
C MET A 70 4.41 -10.86 4.54
N TRP A 71 3.24 -11.16 3.96
CA TRP A 71 2.63 -12.48 4.02
C TRP A 71 3.52 -13.54 3.36
N ILE A 72 4.03 -13.28 2.16
CA ILE A 72 4.98 -14.18 1.47
C ILE A 72 6.24 -14.39 2.31
N ARG A 73 6.82 -13.32 2.88
CA ARG A 73 7.99 -13.45 3.77
C ARG A 73 7.67 -14.31 4.98
N GLN A 74 6.56 -14.09 5.66
CA GLN A 74 6.16 -14.90 6.81
C GLN A 74 5.91 -16.35 6.43
N PHE A 75 5.31 -16.61 5.26
CA PHE A 75 5.11 -17.96 4.74
C PHE A 75 6.45 -18.69 4.56
N VAL A 76 7.42 -18.05 3.90
CA VAL A 76 8.75 -18.62 3.66
C VAL A 76 9.52 -18.79 4.97
N LEU A 77 9.53 -17.78 5.84
CA LEU A 77 10.25 -17.80 7.11
C LEU A 77 9.76 -18.90 8.06
N ASN A 78 8.46 -19.22 8.02
CA ASN A 78 7.85 -20.25 8.86
C ASN A 78 7.80 -21.63 8.18
N HIS A 79 8.38 -21.77 6.98
CA HIS A 79 8.37 -23.03 6.26
C HIS A 79 9.38 -24.02 6.86
N GLN A 80 8.97 -25.28 7.07
CA GLN A 80 9.81 -26.30 7.75
C GLN A 80 11.15 -26.56 7.04
N LEU A 81 11.17 -26.42 5.72
CA LEU A 81 12.36 -26.63 4.88
C LEU A 81 13.27 -25.39 4.79
N TYR A 82 12.83 -24.24 5.29
CA TYR A 82 13.60 -23.01 5.19
C TYR A 82 14.74 -23.00 6.22
N LYS A 83 15.97 -22.83 5.75
CA LYS A 83 17.18 -22.94 6.58
C LYS A 83 17.70 -21.60 7.09
N HIS A 84 16.90 -20.53 6.97
CA HIS A 84 17.31 -19.14 7.27
C HIS A 84 18.56 -18.68 6.50
N ASP A 85 18.84 -19.30 5.36
CA ASP A 85 19.94 -19.01 4.45
C ASP A 85 19.56 -18.02 3.35
N SER A 86 18.34 -17.46 3.39
CA SER A 86 17.75 -16.62 2.34
C SER A 86 17.59 -17.30 0.99
N ILE A 87 17.62 -18.64 0.95
CA ILE A 87 17.40 -19.44 -0.25
C ILE A 87 15.99 -20.04 -0.18
N VAL A 88 15.22 -19.86 -1.25
CA VAL A 88 13.90 -20.48 -1.41
C VAL A 88 14.08 -21.68 -2.32
N SER A 89 13.89 -22.90 -1.80
CA SER A 89 13.97 -24.12 -2.60
C SER A 89 12.70 -24.34 -3.43
N ASP A 90 12.78 -25.20 -4.44
CA ASP A 90 11.66 -25.49 -5.35
C ASP A 90 10.44 -26.04 -4.60
N GLU A 91 10.65 -26.78 -3.51
CA GLU A 91 9.57 -27.29 -2.65
C GLU A 91 8.83 -26.15 -1.94
N ILE A 92 9.58 -25.20 -1.35
CA ILE A 92 9.00 -24.03 -0.68
C ILE A 92 8.21 -23.18 -1.70
N GLN A 93 8.76 -23.02 -2.91
CA GLN A 93 8.09 -22.32 -3.99
C GLN A 93 6.79 -23.01 -4.42
N TYR A 94 6.80 -24.34 -4.55
CA TYR A 94 5.61 -25.13 -4.88
C TYR A 94 4.51 -24.95 -3.83
N ASP A 95 4.86 -25.08 -2.55
CA ASP A 95 3.90 -24.92 -1.44
C ASP A 95 3.36 -23.49 -1.37
N LEU A 96 4.19 -22.48 -1.64
CA LEU A 96 3.76 -21.09 -1.74
C LEU A 96 2.72 -20.90 -2.86
N MET A 97 2.97 -21.44 -4.05
CA MET A 97 2.03 -21.34 -5.17
C MET A 97 0.70 -22.04 -4.87
N LEU A 98 0.75 -23.19 -4.20
CA LEU A 98 -0.45 -23.90 -3.79
C LEU A 98 -1.25 -23.10 -2.74
N ALA A 99 -0.58 -22.47 -1.78
CA ALA A 99 -1.22 -21.61 -0.79
C ALA A 99 -1.88 -20.39 -1.46
N ILE A 100 -1.20 -19.73 -2.41
CA ILE A 100 -1.76 -18.60 -3.17
C ILE A 100 -2.99 -19.04 -3.97
N LYS A 101 -2.93 -20.19 -4.66
CA LYS A 101 -4.06 -20.72 -5.41
C LYS A 101 -5.27 -20.97 -4.51
N LYS A 102 -5.06 -21.52 -3.30
CA LYS A 102 -6.13 -21.71 -2.30
C LYS A 102 -6.75 -20.38 -1.89
N LEU A 103 -5.93 -19.34 -1.63
CA LEU A 103 -6.43 -18.02 -1.25
C LEU A 103 -7.28 -17.35 -2.34
N VAL A 104 -6.90 -17.49 -3.61
CA VAL A 104 -7.68 -16.95 -4.73
C VAL A 104 -9.04 -17.64 -4.83
N ASN A 105 -9.05 -18.97 -4.74
CA ASN A 105 -10.27 -19.77 -4.87
C ASN A 105 -11.25 -19.64 -3.69
N ILE A 106 -10.85 -19.06 -2.55
CA ILE A 106 -11.76 -18.81 -1.41
C ILE A 106 -12.72 -17.64 -1.71
N ASN A 107 -12.37 -16.78 -2.67
CA ASN A 107 -13.15 -15.59 -3.00
C ASN A 107 -14.07 -15.77 -4.22
N GLU A 108 -14.13 -16.98 -4.80
CA GLU A 108 -15.11 -17.40 -5.79
C GLU A 108 -16.24 -18.19 -5.12
#